data_AF-B1YC00-F1
#
_entry.id   AF-B1YC00-F1
#
_cell.length_a   1.000
_cell.length_b   1.000
_cell.length_c   1.000
_cell.angle_alpha   90.00
_cell.angle_beta   90.00
_cell.angle_gamma   90.00
#
_symmetry.space_group_name_H-M   'P 1'
#
loop_
_entity.id
_entity.type
_entity.pdbx_description
1 polymer ?
#
loop_
_entity_poly.entity_id
_entity_poly.type
_entity_poly.pdbx_seq_one_letter_code
_entity_poly.pdbx_strand_id
1 'polypeptide(L)'
;MCEVTAEGDALVFSAPELELAMAYLAVRTLAERVEFSGGSLRVSPALPEVESSLKSLCNADVSTVLLDLKESLLHLGWLVEGTRDISRIRRSWRVGTAGFLTVEYDKGARTLSVATTQICMAEVLQRMGFKVAASRYLVEAARQVSSLAEALDLGEALSQASC
;
A
#
# COMPACT_ATOMS: atom_id res chain seq x y z
N MET A 1 2.78 -3.79 19.91
CA MET A 1 4.22 -3.85 20.20
C MET A 1 4.93 -3.67 18.88
N CYS A 2 5.96 -2.81 18.81
CA CYS A 2 6.73 -2.53 17.61
C CYS A 2 8.12 -3.14 17.78
N GLU A 3 8.57 -3.93 16.81
CA GLU A 3 9.81 -4.70 16.89
C GLU A 3 10.54 -4.69 15.54
N VAL A 4 11.87 -4.63 15.60
CA VAL A 4 12.78 -4.75 14.46
C VAL A 4 13.75 -5.89 14.77
N THR A 5 13.78 -6.93 13.94
CA THR A 5 14.71 -8.05 14.06
C THR A 5 15.53 -8.19 12.78
N ALA A 6 16.80 -8.55 12.93
CA ALA A 6 17.65 -8.91 11.79
C ALA A 6 17.61 -10.42 11.58
N GLU A 7 17.29 -10.85 10.36
CA GLU A 7 17.23 -12.24 9.94
C GLU A 7 18.12 -12.46 8.71
N GLY A 8 19.41 -12.72 8.95
CA GLY A 8 20.40 -12.84 7.88
C GLY A 8 20.62 -11.49 7.21
N ASP A 9 20.30 -11.40 5.91
CA ASP A 9 20.39 -10.16 5.11
C ASP A 9 19.02 -9.44 4.99
N ALA A 10 18.12 -9.67 5.94
CA ALA A 10 16.82 -9.01 5.97
C ALA A 10 16.54 -8.39 7.33
N LEU A 11 15.81 -7.28 7.32
CA LEU A 11 15.18 -6.70 8.50
C LEU A 11 13.70 -7.09 8.48
N VAL A 12 13.21 -7.61 9.60
CA VAL A 12 11.80 -7.91 9.82
C VAL A 12 11.25 -6.90 10.80
N PHE A 13 10.26 -6.13 10.36
CA PHE A 13 9.58 -5.12 11.13
C PHE A 13 8.15 -5.55 11.41
N SER A 14 7.80 -5.66 12.70
CA SER A 14 6.46 -6.03 13.14
C SER A 14 5.90 -4.90 13.99
N ALA A 15 4.78 -4.31 13.57
CA ALA A 15 4.19 -3.17 14.24
C ALA A 15 2.66 -3.11 14.01
N PRO A 16 1.93 -2.21 14.69
CA PRO A 16 0.55 -1.94 14.32
C PRO A 16 0.45 -1.34 12.90
N GLU A 17 -0.77 -1.29 12.38
CA GLU A 17 -1.02 -1.02 10.96
C GLU A 17 -0.51 0.34 10.46
N LEU A 18 -0.57 1.40 11.29
CA LEU A 18 -0.14 2.74 10.90
C LEU A 18 1.38 2.79 10.74
N GLU A 19 2.09 2.24 11.72
CA GLU A 19 3.54 2.14 11.74
C GLU A 19 4.04 1.24 10.60
N LEU A 20 3.35 0.12 10.31
CA LEU A 20 3.64 -0.73 9.15
C LEU A 20 3.49 0.02 7.82
N ALA A 21 2.40 0.78 7.66
CA ALA A 21 2.18 1.56 6.46
C ALA A 21 3.24 2.66 6.30
N MET A 22 3.59 3.35 7.39
CA MET A 22 4.62 4.37 7.37
C MET A 22 6.01 3.76 7.10
N ALA A 23 6.32 2.62 7.71
CA ALA A 23 7.55 1.88 7.48
C ALA A 23 7.67 1.48 6.00
N TYR A 24 6.61 0.95 5.40
CA TYR A 24 6.58 0.65 3.96
C TYR A 24 6.91 1.89 3.12
N LEU A 25 6.27 3.03 3.39
CA LEU A 25 6.52 4.26 2.64
C LEU A 25 7.96 4.79 2.82
N ALA A 26 8.54 4.64 4.01
CA ALA A 26 9.89 5.08 4.32
C ALA A 26 10.98 4.21 3.66
N VAL A 27 10.75 2.90 3.55
CA VAL A 27 11.79 1.96 3.08
C VAL A 27 11.70 1.61 1.60
N ARG A 28 10.51 1.75 0.96
CA ARG A 28 10.30 1.31 -0.43
C ARG A 28 11.20 1.96 -1.47
N THR A 29 11.78 3.13 -1.18
CA THR A 29 12.72 3.83 -2.08
C THR A 29 14.18 3.50 -1.80
N LEU A 30 14.47 2.87 -0.66
CA LEU A 30 15.84 2.58 -0.19
C LEU A 30 16.17 1.09 -0.27
N ALA A 31 15.16 0.22 -0.18
CA ALA A 31 15.31 -1.22 -0.21
C ALA A 31 15.16 -1.76 -1.63
N GLU A 32 15.93 -2.79 -1.95
CA GLU A 32 15.79 -3.53 -3.21
C GLU A 32 14.53 -4.40 -3.23
N ARG A 33 14.17 -4.96 -2.06
CA ARG A 33 13.01 -5.84 -1.92
C ARG A 33 12.28 -5.57 -0.61
N VAL A 34 10.96 -5.41 -0.71
CA VAL A 34 10.05 -5.23 0.41
C VAL A 34 8.92 -6.25 0.27
N GLU A 35 8.68 -7.04 1.31
CA GLU A 35 7.66 -8.09 1.30
C GLU A 35 6.76 -8.00 2.54
N PHE A 36 5.49 -8.33 2.35
CA PHE A 36 4.52 -8.44 3.43
C PHE A 36 4.24 -9.90 3.75
N SER A 37 4.44 -10.29 5.01
CA SER A 37 4.08 -11.62 5.49
C SER A 37 3.58 -11.54 6.93
N GLY A 38 2.37 -12.05 7.17
CA GLY A 38 1.86 -12.27 8.53
C GLY A 38 1.72 -11.01 9.40
N GLY A 39 1.55 -9.82 8.82
CA GLY A 39 1.52 -8.56 9.58
C GLY A 39 2.91 -7.99 9.89
N SER A 40 3.94 -8.47 9.19
CA SER A 40 5.30 -7.95 9.27
C SER A 40 5.78 -7.50 7.89
N LEU A 41 6.65 -6.51 7.90
CA LEU A 41 7.37 -5.98 6.74
C LEU A 41 8.77 -6.58 6.73
N ARG A 42 9.11 -7.37 5.72
CA ARG A 42 10.46 -7.88 5.48
C ARG A 42 11.16 -6.99 4.46
N VAL A 43 12.33 -6.49 4.80
CA VAL A 43 13.10 -5.54 3.98
C VAL A 43 14.49 -6.11 3.72
N SER A 44 14.91 -6.14 2.46
CA SER A 44 16.24 -6.61 2.05
C SER A 44 16.88 -5.66 1.02
N PRO A 45 18.19 -5.39 1.09
CA PRO A 45 19.16 -5.88 2.10
C PRO A 45 19.03 -5.18 3.47
N ALA A 46 19.68 -5.73 4.49
CA ALA A 46 19.66 -5.19 5.85
C ALA A 46 20.59 -3.96 6.01
N LEU A 47 20.16 -2.82 5.46
CA LEU A 47 20.93 -1.57 5.54
C LEU A 47 20.81 -0.92 6.94
N PRO A 48 21.92 -0.46 7.56
CA PRO A 48 21.89 0.19 8.87
C PRO A 48 20.98 1.43 8.93
N GLU A 49 20.93 2.20 7.84
CA GLU A 49 20.07 3.39 7.73
C GLU A 49 18.58 3.02 7.80
N VAL A 50 18.19 1.93 7.14
CA VAL A 50 16.83 1.39 7.16
C VAL A 50 16.50 0.89 8.56
N GLU A 51 17.39 0.12 9.20
CA GLU A 51 17.20 -0.36 10.57
C GLU A 51 16.99 0.80 11.56
N SER A 52 17.81 1.84 11.46
CA SER A 52 17.70 3.03 12.31
C SER A 52 16.36 3.75 12.13
N SER A 53 15.89 3.85 10.88
CA SER A 53 14.62 4.49 10.53
C SER A 53 13.43 3.69 11.10
N LEU A 54 13.46 2.37 10.96
CA LEU A 54 12.43 1.48 11.51
C LEU A 54 12.40 1.51 13.05
N LYS A 55 13.56 1.53 13.71
CA LYS A 55 13.66 1.70 15.17
C LYS A 55 13.13 3.07 15.62
N SER A 56 13.39 4.12 14.85
CA SER A 56 12.86 5.45 15.14
C SER A 56 11.33 5.49 15.10
N LEU A 57 10.72 4.78 14.14
CA LEU A 57 9.26 4.66 14.06
C LEU A 57 8.66 3.99 15.29
N CYS A 58 9.32 2.98 15.88
CA CYS A 58 8.84 2.35 17.11
C CYS A 58 8.82 3.29 18.33
N ASN A 59 9.62 4.35 18.32
CA ASN A 59 9.70 5.32 19.40
C ASN A 59 8.83 6.57 19.15
N ALA A 60 8.22 6.69 17.99
CA ALA A 60 7.40 7.83 17.62
C ALA A 60 6.00 7.76 18.25
N ASP A 61 5.44 8.93 18.57
CA ASP A 61 4.05 9.03 19.01
C ASP A 61 3.10 8.65 17.87
N VAL A 62 2.09 7.83 18.17
CA VAL A 62 1.12 7.33 17.17
C VAL A 62 0.41 8.48 16.44
N SER A 63 0.11 9.58 17.12
CA SER A 63 -0.49 10.77 16.50
C SER A 63 0.42 11.42 15.47
N THR A 64 1.73 11.41 15.71
CA THR A 64 2.74 11.92 14.78
C THR A 64 2.85 11.00 13.58
N VAL A 65 2.93 9.68 13.81
CA VAL A 65 2.92 8.68 12.72
C VAL A 65 1.68 8.81 11.84
N LEU A 66 0.49 9.00 12.44
CA LEU A 66 -0.74 9.19 11.69
C LEU A 66 -0.70 10.46 10.84
N LEU A 67 -0.17 11.57 11.37
CA LEU A 67 -0.06 12.82 10.63
C LEU A 67 0.91 12.67 9.46
N ASP A 68 2.11 12.17 9.71
CA ASP A 68 3.16 11.96 8.70
C ASP A 68 2.68 11.00 7.60
N LEU A 69 1.95 9.95 7.98
CA LEU A 69 1.35 9.02 7.02
C LEU A 69 0.30 9.71 6.15
N LYS A 70 -0.60 10.51 6.74
CA LYS A 70 -1.61 11.27 5.97
C LYS A 70 -0.95 12.25 5.00
N GLU A 71 0.07 12.98 5.45
CA GLU A 71 0.82 13.91 4.60
C GLU A 71 1.53 13.19 3.46
N SER A 72 2.21 12.08 3.76
CA SER A 72 2.87 11.24 2.76
C SER A 72 1.90 10.71 1.72
N LEU A 73 0.73 10.21 2.14
CA LEU A 73 -0.32 9.73 1.25
C LEU A 73 -0.84 10.84 0.33
N LEU A 74 -1.09 12.04 0.87
CA LEU A 74 -1.51 13.20 0.08
C LEU A 74 -0.45 13.60 -0.94
N HIS A 75 0.83 13.63 -0.56
CA HIS A 75 1.94 13.91 -1.47
C HIS A 75 2.04 12.90 -2.62
N LEU A 76 1.67 11.65 -2.35
CA LEU A 76 1.59 10.59 -3.36
C LEU A 76 0.31 10.63 -4.19
N GLY A 77 -0.61 11.56 -3.92
CA GLY A 77 -1.87 11.72 -4.64
C GLY A 77 -2.99 10.81 -4.16
N TRP A 78 -2.86 10.21 -2.98
CA TRP A 78 -3.95 9.51 -2.31
C TRP A 78 -4.84 10.50 -1.58
N LEU A 79 -6.14 10.45 -1.88
CA LEU A 79 -7.17 11.06 -1.04
C LEU A 79 -7.37 10.19 0.19
N VAL A 80 -7.36 10.82 1.36
CA VAL A 80 -7.46 10.13 2.65
C VAL A 80 -8.74 10.56 3.37
N GLU A 81 -9.57 9.59 3.74
CA GLU A 81 -10.76 9.80 4.56
C GLU A 81 -10.55 9.28 5.98
N GLY A 82 -11.15 9.97 6.94
CA GLY A 82 -11.13 9.62 8.36
C GLY A 82 -10.46 10.70 9.22
N THR A 83 -11.08 11.02 10.35
CA THR A 83 -10.64 12.10 11.25
C THR A 83 -9.58 11.60 12.22
N ARG A 84 -9.93 10.63 13.06
CA ARG A 84 -9.06 10.07 14.11
C ARG A 84 -8.18 8.91 13.65
N ASP A 85 -8.43 8.40 12.46
CA ASP A 85 -7.73 7.28 11.83
C ASP A 85 -7.92 7.38 10.30
N ILE A 86 -7.30 6.50 9.55
CA ILE A 86 -7.50 6.32 8.10
C ILE A 86 -8.59 5.26 7.91
N SER A 87 -9.79 5.66 7.47
CA SER A 87 -10.89 4.73 7.18
C SER A 87 -10.90 4.27 5.73
N ARG A 88 -10.50 5.17 4.82
CA ARG A 88 -10.46 4.89 3.39
C ARG A 88 -9.36 5.71 2.74
N ILE A 89 -8.72 5.12 1.72
CA ILE A 89 -7.84 5.85 0.80
C ILE A 89 -8.27 5.61 -0.63
N ARG A 90 -8.12 6.61 -1.49
CA ARG A 90 -8.45 6.51 -2.91
C ARG A 90 -7.45 7.27 -3.76
N ARG A 91 -7.02 6.66 -4.86
CA ARG A 91 -6.19 7.32 -5.87
C ARG A 91 -6.73 7.01 -7.26
N SER A 92 -6.68 8.01 -8.12
CA SER A 92 -7.14 7.89 -9.50
C SER A 92 -6.07 8.37 -10.45
N TRP A 93 -5.89 7.64 -11.54
CA TRP A 93 -4.98 7.97 -12.63
C TRP A 93 -5.79 8.13 -13.92
N ARG A 94 -5.41 9.12 -14.72
CA ARG A 94 -5.94 9.25 -16.07
C ARG A 94 -5.21 8.28 -16.98
N VAL A 95 -5.96 7.60 -17.83
CA VAL A 95 -5.45 6.70 -18.86
C VAL A 95 -5.81 7.27 -20.22
N GLY A 96 -4.80 7.72 -20.96
CA GLY A 96 -5.02 8.31 -22.28
C GLY A 96 -5.99 9.51 -22.23
N THR A 97 -6.80 9.67 -23.26
CA THR A 97 -7.65 10.85 -23.41
C THR A 97 -8.96 10.78 -22.63
N ALA A 98 -9.56 9.61 -22.47
CA ALA A 98 -10.88 9.44 -21.84
C ALA A 98 -10.96 8.32 -20.78
N GLY A 99 -9.86 7.60 -20.55
CA GLY A 99 -9.85 6.48 -19.61
C GLY A 99 -9.42 6.87 -18.21
N PHE A 100 -9.72 6.00 -17.25
CA PHE A 100 -9.26 6.13 -15.87
C PHE A 100 -8.95 4.77 -15.26
N LEU A 101 -8.14 4.80 -14.20
CA LEU A 101 -7.95 3.74 -13.23
C LEU A 101 -8.18 4.37 -11.86
N THR A 102 -9.04 3.79 -11.05
CA THR A 102 -9.26 4.20 -9.66
C THR A 102 -8.97 3.00 -8.77
N VAL A 103 -8.18 3.23 -7.72
CA VAL A 103 -7.90 2.26 -6.67
C VAL A 103 -8.39 2.84 -5.36
N GLU A 104 -9.17 2.07 -4.63
CA GLU A 104 -9.76 2.44 -3.35
C GLU A 104 -9.55 1.33 -2.33
N TYR A 105 -9.08 1.67 -1.14
CA TYR A 105 -9.00 0.76 -0.02
C TYR A 105 -9.96 1.20 1.08
N ASP A 106 -10.83 0.28 1.50
CA ASP A 106 -11.73 0.43 2.64
C ASP A 106 -11.22 -0.41 3.82
N LYS A 107 -10.82 0.27 4.91
CA LYS A 107 -10.25 -0.39 6.11
C LYS A 107 -11.30 -1.23 6.85
N GLY A 108 -12.56 -0.79 6.85
CA GLY A 108 -13.65 -1.49 7.54
C GLY A 108 -13.98 -2.82 6.85
N ALA A 109 -14.00 -2.83 5.52
CA ALA A 109 -14.26 -4.02 4.72
C ALA A 109 -13.00 -4.82 4.37
N ARG A 110 -11.80 -4.34 4.74
CA ARG A 110 -10.50 -4.91 4.36
C ARG A 110 -10.40 -5.23 2.86
N THR A 111 -10.96 -4.34 2.05
CA THR A 111 -11.12 -4.55 0.61
C THR A 111 -10.39 -3.48 -0.18
N LEU A 112 -9.58 -3.93 -1.13
CA LEU A 112 -9.02 -3.10 -2.20
C LEU A 112 -9.87 -3.28 -3.45
N SER A 113 -10.47 -2.19 -3.91
CA SER A 113 -11.34 -2.11 -5.08
C SER A 113 -10.63 -1.35 -6.20
N VAL A 114 -10.80 -1.82 -7.42
CA VAL A 114 -10.27 -1.23 -8.63
C VAL A 114 -11.42 -1.01 -9.61
N ALA A 115 -11.49 0.17 -10.22
CA ALA A 115 -12.38 0.45 -11.32
C ALA A 115 -11.58 1.09 -12.46
N THR A 116 -11.69 0.54 -13.67
CA THR A 116 -10.95 1.04 -14.83
C THR A 116 -11.71 0.86 -16.13
N THR A 117 -11.54 1.80 -17.05
CA THR A 117 -12.05 1.69 -18.43
C THR A 117 -11.11 0.89 -19.33
N GLN A 118 -9.92 0.54 -18.84
CA GLN A 118 -8.95 -0.30 -19.56
C GLN A 118 -9.38 -1.78 -19.52
N ILE A 119 -10.10 -2.26 -20.53
CA ILE A 119 -10.63 -3.64 -20.55
C ILE A 119 -9.51 -4.70 -20.45
N CYS A 120 -8.37 -4.43 -21.08
CA CYS A 120 -7.14 -5.21 -21.02
C CYS A 120 -6.65 -5.52 -19.58
N MET A 121 -6.96 -4.67 -18.59
CA MET A 121 -6.53 -4.85 -17.21
C MET A 121 -7.22 -6.02 -16.50
N ALA A 122 -8.30 -6.56 -17.07
CA ALA A 122 -9.02 -7.69 -16.48
C ALA A 122 -8.09 -8.88 -16.20
N GLU A 123 -7.22 -9.25 -17.15
CA GLU A 123 -6.28 -10.35 -16.96
C GLU A 123 -5.20 -10.04 -15.93
N VAL A 124 -4.68 -8.81 -15.93
CA VAL A 124 -3.67 -8.36 -14.97
C VAL A 124 -4.24 -8.44 -13.55
N LEU A 125 -5.45 -7.90 -13.36
CA LEU A 125 -6.16 -7.91 -12.08
C LEU A 125 -6.46 -9.35 -11.61
N GLN A 126 -6.85 -10.25 -12.51
CA GLN A 126 -7.03 -11.67 -12.17
C GLN A 126 -5.72 -12.32 -11.71
N ARG A 127 -4.60 -12.08 -12.40
CA ARG A 127 -3.27 -12.60 -11.99
C ARG A 127 -2.81 -12.04 -10.64
N MET A 128 -3.20 -10.81 -10.33
CA MET A 128 -2.99 -10.18 -9.02
C MET A 128 -3.98 -10.64 -7.95
N GLY A 129 -4.85 -11.62 -8.23
CA GLY A 129 -5.75 -12.24 -7.26
C GLY A 129 -7.04 -11.46 -7.00
N PHE A 130 -7.40 -10.52 -7.85
CA PHE A 130 -8.69 -9.83 -7.74
C PHE A 130 -9.82 -10.68 -8.32
N LYS A 131 -10.99 -10.56 -7.71
CA LYS A 131 -12.27 -10.99 -8.31
C LYS A 131 -12.70 -9.93 -9.30
N VAL A 132 -12.66 -10.26 -10.58
CA VAL A 132 -12.91 -9.32 -11.68
C VAL A 132 -14.32 -9.48 -12.23
N ALA A 133 -15.04 -8.37 -12.35
CA ALA A 133 -16.28 -8.23 -13.09
C ALA A 133 -16.05 -7.27 -14.27
N ALA A 134 -16.16 -7.78 -15.50
CA ALA A 134 -15.96 -6.99 -16.70
C ALA A 134 -17.28 -6.77 -17.44
N SER A 135 -17.48 -5.53 -17.87
CA SER A 135 -18.53 -5.11 -18.80
C SER A 135 -17.89 -4.61 -20.10
N ARG A 136 -18.71 -4.14 -21.04
CA ARG A 136 -18.23 -3.66 -22.35
C ARG A 136 -17.27 -2.46 -22.25
N TYR A 137 -17.39 -1.62 -21.22
CA TYR A 137 -16.66 -0.35 -21.11
C TYR A 137 -15.96 -0.14 -19.77
N LEU A 138 -16.13 -1.08 -18.83
CA LEU A 138 -15.66 -0.95 -17.47
C LEU A 138 -15.25 -2.32 -16.94
N VAL A 139 -14.09 -2.34 -16.28
CA VAL A 139 -13.61 -3.46 -15.46
C VAL A 139 -13.64 -2.99 -14.02
N GLU A 140 -14.32 -3.76 -13.20
CA GLU A 140 -14.33 -3.61 -11.75
C GLU A 140 -13.69 -4.84 -11.14
N ALA A 141 -12.92 -4.64 -10.07
CA ALA A 141 -12.24 -5.73 -9.40
C ALA A 141 -12.14 -5.48 -7.92
N ALA A 142 -12.25 -6.54 -7.11
CA ALA A 142 -12.10 -6.45 -5.66
C ALA A 142 -11.23 -7.57 -5.13
N ARG A 143 -10.36 -7.25 -4.17
CA ARG A 143 -9.50 -8.18 -3.46
C ARG A 143 -9.52 -7.87 -1.97
N GLN A 144 -9.53 -8.92 -1.15
CA GLN A 144 -9.30 -8.79 0.29
C GLN A 144 -7.81 -8.58 0.55
N VAL A 145 -7.49 -7.61 1.39
CA VAL A 145 -6.12 -7.25 1.77
C VAL A 145 -6.00 -7.22 3.29
N SER A 146 -4.85 -7.64 3.78
CA SER A 146 -4.60 -7.79 5.21
C SER A 146 -4.29 -6.46 5.92
N SER A 147 -3.79 -5.46 5.18
CA SER A 147 -3.30 -4.21 5.76
C SER A 147 -3.36 -3.02 4.79
N LEU A 148 -3.33 -1.82 5.34
CA LEU A 148 -3.12 -0.58 4.58
C LEU A 148 -1.80 -0.61 3.79
N ALA A 149 -0.75 -1.20 4.34
CA ALA A 149 0.54 -1.27 3.67
C ALA A 149 0.49 -2.17 2.41
N GLU A 150 -0.19 -3.33 2.48
CA GLU A 150 -0.47 -4.18 1.32
C GLU A 150 -1.32 -3.44 0.27
N ALA A 151 -2.31 -2.66 0.72
CA ALA A 151 -3.12 -1.85 -0.19
C ALA A 151 -2.29 -0.80 -0.95
N LEU A 152 -1.29 -0.18 -0.30
CA LEU A 152 -0.40 0.80 -0.92
C LEU A 152 0.57 0.15 -1.91
N ASP A 153 1.08 -1.03 -1.59
CA ASP A 153 1.93 -1.81 -2.49
C ASP A 153 1.19 -2.22 -3.77
N LEU A 154 0.00 -2.82 -3.62
CA LEU A 154 -0.84 -3.17 -4.77
C LEU A 154 -1.27 -1.94 -5.58
N GLY A 155 -1.56 -0.82 -4.92
CA GLY A 155 -1.91 0.44 -5.58
C GLY A 155 -0.76 1.00 -6.42
N GLU A 156 0.48 0.89 -5.94
CA GLU A 156 1.67 1.28 -6.69
C GLU A 156 1.91 0.34 -7.88
N ALA A 157 1.85 -0.97 -7.66
CA ALA A 157 1.98 -1.97 -8.72
C ALA A 157 0.94 -1.77 -9.83
N LEU A 158 -0.31 -1.44 -9.48
CA LEU A 158 -1.37 -1.12 -10.44
C LEU A 158 -1.12 0.17 -11.22
N SER A 159 -0.43 1.15 -10.62
CA SER A 159 -0.08 2.40 -11.31
C SER A 159 1.00 2.22 -12.37
N GLN A 160 1.83 1.18 -12.22
CA GLN A 160 2.91 0.81 -13.13
C GLN A 160 2.50 -0.30 -14.11
N ALA A 161 1.42 -1.02 -13.79
CA ALA A 161 0.84 -2.01 -14.67
C ALA A 161 0.43 -1.34 -15.98
N SER A 162 0.97 -1.87 -17.08
CA SER A 162 0.64 -1.41 -18.41
C SER A 162 -0.24 -2.43 -19.12
N CYS A 163 -1.17 -1.87 -19.85
CA CYS A 163 -1.66 -2.41 -21.10
C CYS A 163 -1.48 -1.29 -22.15
#